data_AF-A0A846CCS9-F1
#
_entry.id   AF-A0A846CCS9-F1
#
_cell.length_a   1.000
_cell.length_b   1.000
_cell.length_c   1.000
_cell.angle_alpha   90.00
_cell.angle_beta   90.00
_cell.angle_gamma   90.00
#
_symmetry.space_group_name_H-M   'P 1'
#
loop_
_entity.id
_entity.type
_entity.pdbx_description
1 polymer ?
#
loop_
_entity_poly.entity_id
_entity_poly.type
_entity_poly.pdbx_seq_one_letter_code
_entity_poly.pdbx_strand_id
1 'polypeptide(L)'
;MKILSLTSIVTATVIGFLNFPISNLSAKAQTPNFFCGKIGATPATIANKQGNKIPIILWGANNYFAQSGEDALTRCTRVSGILSTQQRNRYRNITVSISKNGQPIICAAIGGSCRLLYQVPRGQNPQQAQQELLRRVVNPQPNLPPITVY
;
A
#
# COMPACT_ATOMS: atom_id res chain seq x y z
N MET A 1 -14.00 -0.75 88.83
CA MET A 1 -14.04 -1.29 87.46
C MET A 1 -13.94 -0.12 86.49
N LYS A 2 -12.89 -0.12 85.65
CA LYS A 2 -12.62 0.83 84.56
C LYS A 2 -13.25 0.27 83.29
N ILE A 3 -13.93 1.10 82.50
CA ILE A 3 -13.77 1.05 81.03
C ILE A 3 -14.14 2.40 80.42
N LEU A 4 -13.19 2.88 79.61
CA LEU A 4 -13.13 4.19 78.97
C LEU A 4 -14.02 4.25 77.72
N SER A 5 -14.62 5.41 77.51
CA SER A 5 -15.34 5.80 76.30
C SER A 5 -14.35 6.09 75.16
N LEU A 6 -14.56 5.50 73.99
CA LEU A 6 -13.84 5.82 72.76
C LEU A 6 -14.83 5.88 71.59
N THR A 7 -15.14 7.11 71.19
CA THR A 7 -15.82 7.49 69.95
C THR A 7 -15.01 7.05 68.74
N SER A 8 -15.58 6.20 67.88
CA SER A 8 -14.97 5.85 66.58
C SER A 8 -15.79 6.49 65.46
N ILE A 9 -15.21 7.54 64.87
CA ILE A 9 -15.76 8.27 63.72
C ILE A 9 -15.44 7.44 62.48
N VAL A 10 -16.45 6.87 61.83
CA VAL A 10 -16.29 6.19 60.54
C VAL A 10 -16.31 7.25 59.44
N THR A 11 -15.13 7.61 58.96
CA THR A 11 -14.93 8.44 57.77
C THR A 11 -15.32 7.66 56.52
N ALA A 12 -16.47 7.98 55.93
CA ALA A 12 -16.89 7.45 54.64
C ALA A 12 -16.15 8.16 53.50
N THR A 13 -15.15 7.52 52.91
CA THR A 13 -14.50 8.00 51.68
C THR A 13 -15.38 7.67 50.47
N VAL A 14 -15.96 8.70 49.85
CA VAL A 14 -16.65 8.60 48.56
C VAL A 14 -15.61 8.48 47.46
N ILE A 15 -15.44 7.29 46.89
CA ILE A 15 -14.62 7.10 45.68
C ILE A 15 -15.48 7.53 44.49
N GLY A 16 -15.24 8.74 43.99
CA GLY A 16 -15.80 9.21 42.73
C GLY A 16 -15.15 8.47 41.56
N PHE A 17 -15.92 7.65 40.83
CA PHE A 17 -15.48 7.05 39.59
C PHE A 17 -15.42 8.14 38.51
N LEU A 18 -14.22 8.54 38.10
CA LEU A 18 -14.01 9.35 36.91
C LEU A 18 -14.32 8.50 35.68
N ASN A 19 -15.49 8.70 35.07
CA ASN A 19 -15.80 8.18 33.74
C ASN A 19 -14.93 8.91 32.72
N PHE A 20 -13.78 8.34 32.37
CA PHE A 20 -13.02 8.77 31.21
C PHE A 20 -13.80 8.33 29.96
N PRO A 21 -14.28 9.25 29.09
CA PRO A 21 -14.78 8.85 27.79
C PRO A 21 -13.59 8.33 26.98
N ILE A 22 -13.50 7.01 26.84
CA ILE A 22 -12.60 6.38 25.88
C ILE A 22 -13.12 6.79 24.50
N SER A 23 -12.61 7.89 23.97
CA SER A 23 -12.84 8.29 22.59
C SER A 23 -12.22 7.23 21.71
N ASN A 24 -13.06 6.32 21.21
CA ASN A 24 -12.71 5.36 20.17
C ASN A 24 -12.25 6.14 18.92
N LEU A 25 -10.96 6.43 18.82
CA LEU A 25 -10.34 6.78 17.55
C LEU A 25 -10.39 5.54 16.69
N SER A 26 -11.48 5.40 15.94
CA SER A 26 -11.57 4.48 14.83
C SER A 26 -10.44 4.86 13.87
N ALA A 27 -9.32 4.14 13.96
CA ALA A 27 -8.21 4.26 13.04
C ALA A 27 -8.71 3.76 11.68
N LYS A 28 -9.39 4.63 10.94
CA LYS A 28 -9.80 4.37 9.57
C LYS A 28 -8.52 4.12 8.81
N ALA A 29 -8.24 2.84 8.52
CA ALA A 29 -7.10 2.43 7.73
C ALA A 29 -7.18 3.19 6.39
N GLN A 30 -6.36 4.23 6.25
CA GLN A 30 -6.35 5.04 5.04
C GLN A 30 -5.80 4.17 3.91
N THR A 31 -6.65 3.89 2.93
CA THR A 31 -6.24 3.22 1.70
C THR A 31 -5.14 4.04 1.04
N PRO A 32 -3.99 3.44 0.67
CA PRO A 32 -2.89 4.18 0.09
C PRO A 32 -3.29 4.73 -1.27
N ASN A 33 -2.99 6.00 -1.55
CA ASN A 33 -3.16 6.59 -2.89
C ASN A 33 -1.90 6.41 -3.74
N PHE A 34 -1.98 6.22 -5.06
CA PHE A 34 -0.80 6.12 -5.93
C PHE A 34 -0.67 7.31 -6.87
N PHE A 35 0.56 7.76 -7.07
CA PHE A 35 0.90 8.81 -8.01
C PHE A 35 2.28 8.57 -8.62
N CYS A 36 2.52 9.17 -9.78
CA CYS A 36 3.84 9.18 -10.38
C CYS A 36 4.68 10.30 -9.76
N GLY A 37 5.83 9.94 -9.22
CA GLY A 37 6.84 10.88 -8.72
C GLY A 37 8.22 10.47 -9.20
N LYS A 38 9.26 10.79 -8.42
CA LYS A 38 10.65 10.45 -8.75
C LYS A 38 11.42 10.04 -7.50
N ILE A 39 12.41 9.17 -7.69
CA ILE A 39 13.51 8.91 -6.74
C ILE A 39 14.80 9.32 -7.45
N GLY A 40 15.43 10.41 -6.99
CA GLY A 40 16.48 11.07 -7.77
C GLY A 40 15.95 11.51 -9.13
N ALA A 41 16.63 11.10 -10.21
CA ALA A 41 16.22 11.39 -11.58
C ALA A 41 15.19 10.38 -12.16
N THR A 42 14.93 9.28 -11.46
CA THR A 42 14.19 8.14 -12.02
C THR A 42 12.70 8.22 -11.67
N PRO A 43 11.77 8.13 -12.64
CA PRO A 43 10.34 8.07 -12.35
C PRO A 43 9.98 6.88 -11.46
N ALA A 44 9.06 7.10 -10.52
CA ALA A 44 8.63 6.07 -9.59
C ALA A 44 7.13 6.12 -9.33
N THR A 45 6.48 4.96 -9.29
CA THR A 45 5.12 4.82 -8.77
C THR A 45 5.22 4.82 -7.25
N ILE A 46 4.63 5.85 -6.62
CA ILE A 46 4.73 6.10 -5.18
C ILE A 46 3.35 5.91 -4.56
N ALA A 47 3.29 5.12 -3.48
CA ALA A 47 2.14 5.07 -2.59
C ALA A 47 2.25 6.18 -1.54
N ASN A 48 1.19 6.95 -1.37
CA ASN A 48 0.98 7.82 -0.22
C ASN A 48 0.12 7.07 0.80
N LYS A 49 0.72 6.71 1.93
CA LYS A 49 0.04 6.07 3.07
C LYS A 49 0.21 6.95 4.30
N GLN A 50 -0.87 7.63 4.71
CA GLN A 50 -0.87 8.52 5.88
C GLN A 50 0.25 9.59 5.81
N GLY A 51 0.49 10.16 4.63
CA GLY A 51 1.55 11.15 4.39
C GLY A 51 2.92 10.55 4.06
N ASN A 52 3.14 9.26 4.32
CA ASN A 52 4.38 8.58 3.95
C ASN A 52 4.41 8.28 2.45
N LYS A 53 5.43 8.80 1.77
CA LYS A 53 5.70 8.56 0.35
C LYS A 53 6.58 7.32 0.21
N ILE A 54 5.96 6.19 -0.14
CA ILE A 54 6.61 4.88 -0.21
C ILE A 54 6.76 4.47 -1.67
N PRO A 55 7.99 4.34 -2.19
CA PRO A 55 8.20 3.92 -3.57
C PRO A 55 7.85 2.44 -3.76
N ILE A 56 7.02 2.16 -4.77
CA ILE A 56 6.56 0.80 -5.08
C ILE A 56 7.26 0.23 -6.30
N ILE A 57 7.32 1.03 -7.38
CA ILE A 57 7.97 0.64 -8.65
C ILE A 57 8.90 1.77 -9.07
N LEU A 58 10.13 1.42 -9.40
CA LEU A 58 11.13 2.29 -10.00
C LEU A 58 11.20 1.99 -11.50
N TRP A 59 11.00 3.00 -12.33
CA TRP A 59 10.93 2.87 -13.79
C TRP A 59 12.28 3.22 -14.40
N GLY A 60 13.09 2.20 -14.65
CA GLY A 60 14.40 2.35 -15.29
C GLY A 60 14.28 3.01 -16.67
N ALA A 61 15.34 3.71 -17.06
CA ALA A 61 15.42 4.42 -18.34
C ALA A 61 15.43 3.47 -19.56
N ASN A 62 15.57 2.17 -19.35
CA ASN A 62 15.74 1.22 -20.42
C ASN A 62 14.44 1.04 -21.23
N ASN A 63 14.64 0.86 -22.52
CA ASN A 63 13.60 0.88 -23.54
C ASN A 63 13.03 -0.53 -23.75
N TYR A 64 13.03 -1.40 -22.72
CA TYR A 64 12.70 -2.82 -22.90
C TYR A 64 11.27 -3.03 -23.43
N PHE A 65 10.42 -2.01 -23.33
CA PHE A 65 9.17 -1.91 -24.09
C PHE A 65 9.37 -1.34 -25.51
N ALA A 66 10.27 -1.95 -26.29
CA ALA A 66 10.38 -1.66 -27.72
C ALA A 66 9.06 -1.95 -28.48
N GLN A 67 8.14 -2.71 -27.87
CA GLN A 67 6.83 -3.03 -28.43
C GLN A 67 5.71 -2.03 -28.08
N SER A 68 5.88 -1.17 -27.06
CA SER A 68 4.88 -0.12 -26.76
C SER A 68 5.39 1.30 -27.04
N GLY A 69 6.70 1.51 -27.19
CA GLY A 69 7.29 2.85 -27.41
C GLY A 69 7.10 3.81 -26.23
N GLU A 70 6.67 3.30 -25.08
CA GLU A 70 6.25 4.12 -23.93
C GLU A 70 7.44 4.40 -22.99
N ASP A 71 7.75 5.68 -22.79
CA ASP A 71 8.85 6.11 -21.91
C ASP A 71 8.56 5.80 -20.42
N ALA A 72 9.59 5.93 -19.58
CA ALA A 72 9.49 5.64 -18.14
C ALA A 72 8.45 6.51 -17.39
N LEU A 73 8.29 7.78 -17.76
CA LEU A 73 7.33 8.69 -17.14
C LEU A 73 5.90 8.33 -17.53
N THR A 74 5.68 8.00 -18.79
CA THR A 74 4.38 7.59 -19.31
C THR A 74 3.94 6.27 -18.66
N ARG A 75 4.84 5.27 -18.56
CA ARG A 75 4.62 4.03 -17.79
C ARG A 75 4.24 4.33 -16.34
N CYS A 76 5.02 5.17 -15.67
CA CYS A 76 4.80 5.57 -14.28
C CYS A 76 3.44 6.22 -14.04
N THR A 77 3.01 7.11 -14.95
CA THR A 77 1.72 7.80 -14.88
C THR A 77 0.56 6.83 -15.07
N ARG A 78 0.62 6.00 -16.12
CA ARG A 78 -0.40 4.98 -16.42
C ARG A 78 -0.57 4.01 -15.27
N VAL A 79 0.54 3.45 -14.76
CA VAL A 79 0.49 2.43 -13.70
C VAL A 79 -0.01 2.99 -12.39
N SER A 80 0.40 4.21 -12.03
CA SER A 80 -0.14 4.90 -10.86
C SER A 80 -1.66 5.05 -10.95
N GLY A 81 -2.18 5.48 -12.10
CA GLY A 81 -3.64 5.60 -12.31
C GLY A 81 -4.38 4.26 -12.25
N ILE A 82 -3.80 3.20 -12.83
CA ILE A 82 -4.37 1.85 -12.75
C ILE A 82 -4.42 1.38 -11.30
N LEU A 83 -3.32 1.47 -10.55
CA LEU A 83 -3.27 1.04 -9.14
C LEU A 83 -4.24 1.84 -8.27
N SER A 84 -4.39 3.15 -8.52
CA SER A 84 -5.40 3.97 -7.84
C SER A 84 -6.82 3.50 -8.15
N THR A 85 -7.10 3.07 -9.39
CA THR A 85 -8.39 2.47 -9.75
C THR A 85 -8.63 1.13 -9.03
N GLN A 86 -7.59 0.30 -8.91
CA GLN A 86 -7.64 -1.02 -8.26
C GLN A 86 -7.78 -0.95 -6.73
N GLN A 87 -7.75 0.23 -6.10
CA GLN A 87 -8.06 0.32 -4.67
C GLN A 87 -9.50 -0.11 -4.37
N ARG A 88 -10.44 0.20 -5.26
CA ARG A 88 -11.88 -0.07 -5.06
C ARG A 88 -12.21 -1.55 -4.94
N ASN A 89 -11.45 -2.41 -5.63
CA ASN A 89 -11.60 -3.87 -5.59
C ASN A 89 -10.51 -4.55 -4.73
N ARG A 90 -9.78 -3.78 -3.90
CA ARG A 90 -8.68 -4.27 -3.07
C ARG A 90 -7.64 -5.06 -3.88
N TYR A 91 -7.35 -4.60 -5.10
CA TYR A 91 -6.35 -5.17 -6.00
C TYR A 91 -6.60 -6.63 -6.45
N ARG A 92 -7.80 -7.18 -6.19
CA ARG A 92 -8.14 -8.58 -6.53
C ARG A 92 -8.07 -8.91 -8.01
N ASN A 93 -8.14 -7.89 -8.88
CA ASN A 93 -8.09 -8.07 -10.32
C ASN A 93 -6.68 -7.90 -10.91
N ILE A 94 -5.64 -7.78 -10.08
CA ILE A 94 -4.25 -7.84 -10.54
C ILE A 94 -3.88 -9.31 -10.75
N THR A 95 -3.50 -9.66 -11.97
CA THR A 95 -3.21 -11.03 -12.40
C THR A 95 -1.95 -11.13 -13.26
N VAL A 96 -1.45 -12.34 -13.42
CA VAL A 96 -0.47 -12.70 -14.46
C VAL A 96 -1.23 -12.98 -15.77
N SER A 97 -0.71 -12.48 -16.88
CA SER A 97 -1.16 -12.82 -18.22
C SER A 97 0.04 -12.99 -19.16
N ILE A 98 -0.23 -13.30 -20.42
CA ILE A 98 0.78 -13.45 -21.47
C ILE A 98 0.57 -12.35 -22.50
N SER A 99 1.62 -11.60 -22.82
CA SER A 99 1.59 -10.60 -23.88
C SER A 99 1.41 -11.26 -25.24
N LYS A 100 1.09 -10.48 -26.28
CA LYS A 100 1.01 -10.97 -27.66
C LYS A 100 2.30 -11.68 -28.13
N ASN A 101 3.42 -11.38 -27.48
CA ASN A 101 4.74 -11.86 -27.85
C ASN A 101 5.25 -12.96 -26.91
N GLY A 102 4.34 -13.60 -26.16
CA GLY A 102 4.65 -14.75 -25.30
C GLY A 102 5.33 -14.39 -23.98
N GLN A 103 5.46 -13.10 -23.66
CA GLN A 103 6.16 -12.67 -22.45
C GLN A 103 5.18 -12.54 -21.28
N PRO A 104 5.53 -13.04 -20.08
CA PRO A 104 4.69 -12.89 -18.91
C PRO A 104 4.57 -11.42 -18.50
N ILE A 105 3.34 -10.99 -18.24
CA ILE A 105 3.01 -9.63 -17.82
C ILE A 105 2.18 -9.65 -16.55
N ILE A 106 2.34 -8.62 -15.74
CA ILE A 106 1.42 -8.30 -14.65
C ILE A 106 0.44 -7.25 -15.18
N CYS A 107 -0.85 -7.48 -14.99
CA CYS A 107 -1.87 -6.54 -15.44
C CYS A 107 -3.06 -6.48 -14.48
N ALA A 108 -3.86 -5.43 -14.59
CA ALA A 108 -5.12 -5.29 -13.87
C ALA A 108 -6.31 -5.47 -14.83
N ALA A 109 -7.27 -6.32 -14.49
CA ALA A 109 -8.50 -6.44 -15.26
C ALA A 109 -9.44 -5.25 -14.95
N ILE A 110 -9.65 -4.40 -15.95
CA ILE A 110 -10.53 -3.23 -15.90
C ILE A 110 -11.48 -3.31 -17.09
N GLY A 111 -12.79 -3.39 -16.82
CA GLY A 111 -13.82 -3.50 -17.87
C GLY A 111 -13.62 -4.72 -18.78
N GLY A 112 -13.17 -5.86 -18.21
CA GLY A 112 -12.87 -7.08 -18.96
C GLY A 112 -11.54 -7.06 -19.74
N SER A 113 -10.83 -5.93 -19.77
CA SER A 113 -9.54 -5.82 -20.46
C SER A 113 -8.35 -5.85 -19.49
N CYS A 114 -7.31 -6.60 -19.84
CA CYS A 114 -6.04 -6.64 -19.14
C CYS A 114 -5.25 -5.34 -19.42
N ARG A 115 -5.27 -4.41 -18.46
CA ARG A 115 -4.49 -3.17 -18.51
C ARG A 115 -3.11 -3.43 -17.94
N LEU A 116 -2.10 -3.39 -18.82
CA LEU A 116 -0.71 -3.66 -18.47
C LEU A 116 -0.28 -2.85 -17.24
N LEU A 117 0.41 -3.49 -16.30
CA LEU A 117 1.15 -2.82 -15.24
C LEU A 117 2.62 -2.80 -15.63
N TYR A 118 3.24 -3.97 -15.68
CA TYR A 118 4.60 -4.14 -16.20
C TYR A 118 4.81 -5.55 -16.74
N GLN A 119 5.86 -5.71 -17.53
CA GLN A 119 6.34 -7.01 -17.97
C GLN A 119 7.26 -7.61 -16.94
N VAL A 120 7.08 -8.90 -16.65
CA VAL A 120 7.93 -9.61 -15.70
C VAL A 120 9.35 -9.70 -16.28
N PRO A 121 10.40 -9.28 -15.55
CA PRO A 121 11.77 -9.41 -16.01
C PRO A 121 12.13 -10.85 -16.36
N ARG A 122 12.97 -11.04 -17.38
CA ARG A 122 13.40 -12.38 -17.83
C ARG A 122 14.01 -13.17 -16.68
N GLY A 123 13.65 -14.45 -16.57
CA GLY A 123 14.14 -15.34 -15.52
C GLY A 123 13.41 -15.22 -14.17
N GLN A 124 12.52 -14.24 -13.99
CA GLN A 124 11.69 -14.17 -12.79
C GLN A 124 10.43 -15.03 -12.91
N ASN A 125 9.99 -15.59 -11.80
CA ASN A 125 8.72 -16.31 -11.72
C ASN A 125 7.55 -15.31 -11.76
N PRO A 126 6.60 -15.42 -12.71
CA PRO A 126 5.50 -14.46 -12.84
C PRO A 126 4.56 -14.40 -11.63
N GLN A 127 4.29 -15.54 -10.99
CA GLN A 127 3.42 -15.61 -9.81
C GLN A 127 4.09 -14.93 -8.62
N GLN A 128 5.40 -15.12 -8.42
CA GLN A 128 6.14 -14.42 -7.38
C GLN A 128 6.17 -12.90 -7.64
N ALA A 129 6.34 -12.46 -8.89
CA ALA A 129 6.29 -11.04 -9.24
C ALA A 129 4.91 -10.42 -8.94
N GLN A 130 3.82 -11.13 -9.24
CA GLN A 130 2.46 -10.72 -8.88
C GLN A 130 2.29 -10.60 -7.36
N GLN A 131 2.70 -11.63 -6.61
CA GLN A 131 2.60 -11.64 -5.15
C GLN A 131 3.40 -10.49 -4.52
N GLU A 132 4.59 -10.23 -5.04
CA GLU A 132 5.44 -9.14 -4.56
C GLU A 132 4.81 -7.77 -4.83
N LEU A 133 4.20 -7.58 -6.00
CA LEU A 133 3.43 -6.36 -6.26
C LEU A 133 2.25 -6.24 -5.30
N LEU A 134 1.45 -7.29 -5.15
CA LEU A 134 0.27 -7.31 -4.27
C LEU A 134 0.65 -6.97 -2.83
N ARG A 135 1.70 -7.59 -2.30
CA ARG A 135 2.22 -7.34 -0.95
C ARG A 135 2.52 -5.85 -0.73
N ARG A 136 3.11 -5.20 -1.73
CA ARG A 136 3.51 -3.78 -1.66
C ARG A 136 2.37 -2.80 -1.86
N VAL A 137 1.38 -3.12 -2.70
CA VAL A 137 0.26 -2.21 -2.98
C VAL A 137 -0.85 -2.32 -1.94
N VAL A 138 -1.09 -3.52 -1.40
CA VAL A 138 -2.10 -3.76 -0.35
C VAL A 138 -1.67 -3.11 0.97
N ASN A 139 -0.40 -3.28 1.34
CA ASN A 139 0.14 -2.69 2.57
C ASN A 139 1.54 -2.13 2.32
N PRO A 140 1.67 -0.91 1.75
CA PRO A 140 2.95 -0.27 1.53
C PRO A 140 3.76 -0.15 2.83
N GLN A 141 5.03 -0.56 2.80
CA GLN A 141 5.98 -0.43 3.91
C GLN A 141 7.22 0.36 3.45
N PRO A 142 7.73 1.30 4.26
CA PRO A 142 8.82 2.19 3.87
C PRO A 142 10.19 1.50 3.75
N ASN A 143 10.38 0.36 4.40
CA ASN A 143 11.63 -0.39 4.49
C ASN A 143 11.82 -1.44 3.38
N LEU A 144 10.91 -1.50 2.41
CA LEU A 144 11.01 -2.46 1.31
C LEU A 144 11.55 -1.75 0.05
N PRO A 145 12.64 -2.24 -0.57
CA PRO A 145 13.19 -1.62 -1.77
C PRO A 145 12.18 -1.73 -2.92
N PRO A 146 11.98 -0.70 -3.77
CA PRO A 146 10.98 -0.75 -4.83
C PRO A 146 11.28 -1.85 -5.86
N ILE A 147 10.23 -2.34 -6.53
CA ILE A 147 10.38 -3.22 -7.69
C ILE A 147 11.04 -2.40 -8.79
N THR A 148 12.19 -2.85 -9.30
CA THR A 148 12.85 -2.17 -10.42
C THR A 148 12.40 -2.82 -11.72
N VAL A 149 11.80 -2.03 -12.60
CA VAL A 149 11.38 -2.45 -13.93
C VAL A 149 12.22 -1.70 -14.94
N TYR A 150 12.89 -2.45 -15.82
CA TYR A 150 13.66 -1.95 -16.94
C TYR A 150 12.81 -2.01 -18.20
#